data_AF-A0A2G5CAP1-F1
#
_entry.id   AF-A0A2G5CAP1-F1
#
_cell.length_a   1.000
_cell.length_b   1.000
_cell.length_c   1.000
_cell.angle_alpha   90.00
_cell.angle_beta   90.00
_cell.angle_gamma   90.00
#
_symmetry.space_group_name_H-M   'P 1'
#
loop_
_entity.id
_entity.type
_entity.pdbx_description
1 polymer ?
#
loop_
_entity_poly.entity_id
_entity_poly.type
_entity_poly.pdbx_seq_one_letter_code
_entity_poly.pdbx_strand_id
1 'polypeptide(L)'
;IDERRIKELKNEVKSILSIAVADSFQELDLIDKIQRLGVAYHFEDEIKDALQRAYNDDYAHFFDQHVLNDHEHADLCYVSLRFRLLRQSGYYVSPDVFKKFKDKNGAFHANLVSNVQGMLSLYEASHLGFRGEDIMDEAMAFTTKHLNSMSTRLSSPLALQVQHALKMPLQRIPERVYARYYIPIYEQDISPNKTLMEFAKLDYNSIQLLHREEINEVQKWWERIDIKSKLKFDYRIRVVEAYAINNNTNFKPQFSQGRIHLAKFWTILTLLDDAYDVFGNLDELGPLCDAFQRWDANNTSMLSDRMKVVFLQTLNFLSEIETDMIKGGNVIGVSYFKKVIQVQTKNLLEEIKAILSGDLPTLEDWLLLSAPTAVSIGFVILSTMNSSELATKEVFDWIASMPKIIKYADLHTRLIGDIASLKPEQERGTNCSCVPCYMMDHGVSESEAIESLQKIITSLWKVMNEECMHMHSVPMKVFKNLLNYVRSFAFYYDGIDGHTISNGRTKEIISALFIDPIPL
;
A
#
# COMPACT_ATOMS: atom_id res chain seq x y z
N ILE A 1 -18.94 2.93 -22.14
CA ILE A 1 -17.66 2.28 -22.50
C ILE A 1 -18.00 1.04 -23.29
N ASP A 2 -17.31 0.78 -24.41
CA ASP A 2 -17.61 -0.37 -25.27
C ASP A 2 -16.97 -1.65 -24.70
N GLU A 3 -17.76 -2.42 -23.94
CA GLU A 3 -17.32 -3.69 -23.33
C GLU A 3 -16.89 -4.73 -24.37
N ARG A 4 -17.49 -4.69 -25.57
CA ARG A 4 -17.12 -5.60 -26.66
C ARG A 4 -15.71 -5.28 -27.15
N ARG A 5 -15.40 -3.99 -27.37
CA ARG A 5 -14.06 -3.56 -27.77
C ARG A 5 -13.00 -3.92 -26.73
N ILE A 6 -13.29 -3.75 -25.43
CA ILE A 6 -12.38 -4.18 -24.35
C ILE A 6 -12.08 -5.68 -24.44
N LYS A 7 -13.10 -6.52 -24.67
CA LYS A 7 -12.92 -7.97 -24.79
C LYS A 7 -12.10 -8.37 -26.03
N GLU A 8 -12.34 -7.70 -27.15
CA GLU A 8 -11.55 -7.90 -28.39
C GLU A 8 -10.08 -7.53 -28.15
N LEU A 9 -9.82 -6.34 -27.62
CA LEU A 9 -8.47 -5.87 -27.28
C LEU A 9 -7.76 -6.79 -26.27
N LYS A 10 -8.47 -7.30 -25.25
CA LYS A 10 -7.90 -8.27 -24.30
C LYS A 10 -7.35 -9.51 -25.03
N ASN A 11 -8.09 -10.06 -25.99
CA ASN A 11 -7.65 -11.22 -26.75
C ASN A 11 -6.47 -10.90 -27.69
N GLU A 12 -6.45 -9.69 -28.27
CA GLU A 12 -5.32 -9.22 -29.08
C GLU A 12 -4.05 -9.07 -28.22
N VAL A 13 -4.14 -8.46 -27.02
CA VAL A 13 -3.01 -8.35 -26.08
C VAL A 13 -2.51 -9.72 -25.63
N LYS A 14 -3.41 -10.67 -25.37
CA LYS A 14 -3.03 -12.07 -25.08
C LYS A 14 -2.27 -12.71 -26.24
N SER A 15 -2.63 -12.41 -27.48
CA SER A 15 -1.89 -12.88 -28.66
C SER A 15 -0.51 -12.23 -28.76
N ILE A 16 -0.39 -10.95 -28.43
CA ILE A 16 0.90 -10.23 -28.38
C ILE A 16 1.82 -10.87 -27.32
N LEU A 17 1.30 -11.17 -26.12
CA LEU A 17 2.04 -11.88 -25.07
C LEU A 17 2.57 -13.24 -25.55
N SER A 18 1.74 -14.02 -26.25
CA SER A 18 2.13 -15.31 -26.81
C SER A 18 3.30 -15.21 -27.81
N ILE A 19 3.31 -14.16 -28.63
CA ILE A 19 4.40 -13.91 -29.60
C ILE A 19 5.70 -13.51 -28.88
N ALA A 20 5.59 -12.71 -27.81
CA ALA A 20 6.76 -12.20 -27.07
C ALA A 20 7.58 -13.30 -26.38
N VAL A 21 7.00 -14.48 -26.13
CA VAL A 21 7.67 -15.66 -25.53
C VAL A 21 8.97 -16.05 -26.27
N ALA A 22 9.10 -15.69 -27.55
CA ALA A 22 10.30 -15.97 -28.35
C ALA A 22 11.56 -15.20 -27.89
N ASP A 23 11.43 -14.12 -27.12
CA ASP A 23 12.52 -13.31 -26.60
C ASP A 23 12.25 -12.94 -25.13
N SER A 24 13.06 -13.48 -24.21
CA SER A 24 12.88 -13.31 -22.76
C SER A 24 12.87 -11.84 -22.33
N PHE A 25 13.70 -10.97 -22.94
CA PHE A 25 13.69 -9.56 -22.56
C PHE A 25 12.43 -8.88 -23.07
N GLN A 26 11.99 -9.14 -24.31
CA GLN A 26 10.75 -8.58 -24.85
C GLN A 26 9.52 -9.04 -24.07
N GLU A 27 9.47 -10.31 -23.65
CA GLU A 27 8.41 -10.85 -22.81
C GLU A 27 8.33 -10.12 -21.46
N LEU A 28 9.47 -9.97 -20.76
CA LEU A 28 9.53 -9.29 -19.47
C LEU A 28 9.24 -7.78 -19.58
N ASP A 29 9.73 -7.11 -20.63
CA ASP A 29 9.44 -5.69 -20.89
C ASP A 29 7.94 -5.47 -21.17
N LEU A 30 7.31 -6.36 -21.93
CA LEU A 30 5.87 -6.31 -22.17
C LEU A 30 5.07 -6.53 -20.89
N ILE A 31 5.49 -7.47 -20.04
CA ILE A 31 4.87 -7.71 -18.72
C ILE A 31 5.00 -6.47 -17.84
N ASP A 32 6.17 -5.82 -17.82
CA ASP A 32 6.38 -4.58 -17.07
C ASP A 32 5.44 -3.47 -17.54
N LYS A 33 5.31 -3.28 -18.86
CA LYS A 33 4.36 -2.31 -19.44
C LYS A 33 2.92 -2.63 -19.05
N ILE A 34 2.51 -3.89 -19.12
CA ILE A 34 1.17 -4.36 -18.73
C ILE A 34 0.89 -4.09 -17.24
N GLN A 35 1.85 -4.34 -16.36
CA GLN A 35 1.74 -4.03 -14.92
C GLN A 35 1.67 -2.53 -14.67
N ARG A 36 2.57 -1.75 -15.27
CA ARG A 36 2.62 -0.29 -15.14
C ARG A 36 1.37 0.41 -15.67
N LEU A 37 0.70 -0.17 -16.68
CA LEU A 37 -0.58 0.30 -17.21
C LEU A 37 -1.79 -0.12 -16.36
N GLY A 38 -1.59 -0.91 -15.30
CA GLY A 38 -2.64 -1.32 -14.37
C GLY A 38 -3.62 -2.35 -14.94
N VAL A 39 -3.22 -3.08 -16.00
CA VAL A 39 -4.07 -4.08 -16.67
C VAL A 39 -3.58 -5.51 -16.50
N ALA A 40 -2.53 -5.73 -15.69
CA ALA A 40 -1.95 -7.05 -15.43
C ALA A 40 -2.93 -8.07 -14.86
N TYR A 41 -3.95 -7.63 -14.12
CA TYR A 41 -4.96 -8.52 -13.54
C TYR A 41 -5.79 -9.27 -14.58
N HIS A 42 -5.76 -8.86 -15.86
CA HIS A 42 -6.40 -9.58 -16.95
C HIS A 42 -5.60 -10.78 -17.47
N PHE A 43 -4.31 -10.84 -17.13
CA PHE A 43 -3.31 -11.75 -17.70
C PHE A 43 -2.51 -12.47 -16.60
N GLU A 44 -3.14 -12.75 -15.45
CA GLU A 44 -2.44 -13.31 -14.28
C GLU A 44 -1.78 -14.66 -14.59
N ASP A 45 -2.43 -15.51 -15.38
CA ASP A 45 -1.90 -16.82 -15.78
C ASP A 45 -0.71 -16.68 -16.74
N GLU A 46 -0.83 -15.85 -17.77
CA GLU A 46 0.25 -15.60 -18.74
C GLU A 46 1.49 -15.00 -18.06
N ILE A 47 1.29 -14.04 -17.16
CA ILE A 47 2.37 -13.41 -16.38
C ILE A 47 3.01 -14.45 -15.46
N LYS A 48 2.22 -15.26 -14.75
CA LYS A 48 2.75 -16.30 -13.87
C LYS A 48 3.61 -17.30 -14.63
N ASP A 49 3.14 -17.77 -15.79
CA ASP A 49 3.87 -18.74 -16.61
C ASP A 49 5.18 -18.14 -17.15
N ALA A 50 5.16 -16.89 -17.59
CA ALA A 50 6.35 -16.17 -18.05
C ALA A 50 7.39 -15.99 -16.94
N LEU A 51 6.96 -15.59 -15.75
CA LEU A 51 7.86 -15.44 -14.60
C LEU A 51 8.41 -16.78 -14.11
N GLN A 52 7.61 -17.85 -14.18
CA GLN A 52 8.09 -19.19 -13.85
C GLN A 52 9.15 -19.68 -14.85
N ARG A 53 8.98 -19.43 -16.16
CA ARG A 53 10.02 -19.69 -17.16
C ARG A 53 11.28 -18.90 -16.87
N ALA A 54 11.13 -17.58 -16.71
CA ALA A 54 12.23 -16.70 -16.38
C ALA A 54 12.97 -17.15 -15.11
N TYR A 55 12.28 -17.64 -14.08
CA TYR A 55 12.88 -18.18 -12.87
C TYR A 55 13.58 -19.52 -13.07
N ASN A 56 13.03 -20.40 -13.90
CA ASN A 56 13.64 -21.72 -14.14
C ASN A 56 14.91 -21.62 -15.00
N ASP A 57 14.99 -20.62 -15.87
CA ASP A 57 16.20 -20.32 -16.65
C ASP A 57 17.40 -19.93 -15.75
N ASP A 58 17.16 -19.59 -14.48
CA ASP A 58 18.13 -19.07 -13.50
C ASP A 58 19.19 -20.09 -13.05
N TYR A 59 18.88 -21.39 -13.07
CA TYR A 59 19.76 -22.40 -12.45
C TYR A 59 20.90 -22.92 -13.34
N ALA A 60 20.86 -22.69 -14.65
CA ALA A 60 21.90 -23.18 -15.57
C ALA A 60 22.70 -22.07 -16.27
N HIS A 61 22.18 -20.84 -16.35
CA HIS A 61 22.74 -19.82 -17.26
C HIS A 61 22.97 -18.42 -16.67
N PHE A 62 22.34 -18.04 -15.56
CA PHE A 62 22.34 -16.64 -15.09
C PHE A 62 23.61 -16.24 -14.30
N PHE A 63 24.23 -17.18 -13.59
CA PHE A 63 25.50 -16.94 -12.89
C PHE A 63 26.74 -17.12 -13.79
N ASP A 64 26.61 -17.86 -14.90
CA ASP A 64 27.73 -18.33 -15.72
C ASP A 64 27.88 -17.57 -17.05
N GLN A 65 26.89 -16.76 -17.41
CA GLN A 65 26.96 -15.97 -18.62
C GLN A 65 27.81 -14.71 -18.43
N HIS A 66 29.05 -14.79 -18.91
CA HIS A 66 29.65 -13.72 -19.69
C HIS A 66 28.81 -13.42 -20.95
N VAL A 67 27.56 -12.95 -20.83
CA VAL A 67 26.89 -12.29 -21.97
C VAL A 67 27.48 -10.89 -22.11
N LEU A 68 28.76 -10.88 -22.46
CA LEU A 68 29.37 -9.75 -23.15
C LEU A 68 28.94 -9.88 -24.61
N ASN A 69 27.70 -9.50 -24.91
CA ASN A 69 27.54 -8.77 -26.17
C ASN A 69 28.23 -7.43 -25.95
N ASP A 70 28.88 -6.88 -26.97
CA ASP A 70 29.68 -5.63 -26.95
C ASP A 70 28.90 -4.35 -26.50
N HIS A 71 27.71 -4.52 -25.92
CA HIS A 71 26.87 -3.51 -25.32
C HIS A 71 26.52 -3.89 -23.87
N GLU A 72 27.45 -3.63 -22.93
CA GLU A 72 27.25 -3.75 -21.46
C GLU A 72 25.97 -3.05 -20.96
N HIS A 73 25.40 -2.15 -21.77
CA HIS A 73 24.20 -1.38 -21.47
C HIS A 73 22.89 -2.20 -21.56
N ALA A 74 22.71 -3.12 -22.50
CA ALA A 74 21.45 -3.89 -22.59
C ALA A 74 21.27 -4.87 -21.41
N ASP A 75 22.38 -5.37 -20.87
CA ASP A 75 22.41 -6.35 -19.77
C ASP A 75 21.91 -5.76 -18.44
N LEU A 76 22.29 -4.52 -18.08
CA LEU A 76 21.85 -3.92 -16.81
C LEU A 76 20.32 -3.78 -16.74
N CYS A 77 19.69 -3.35 -17.84
CA CYS A 77 18.25 -3.19 -17.88
C CYS A 77 17.53 -4.54 -17.75
N TYR A 78 17.98 -5.55 -18.51
CA TYR A 78 17.41 -6.90 -18.46
C TYR A 78 17.55 -7.53 -17.07
N VAL A 79 18.77 -7.53 -16.50
CA VAL A 79 19.03 -8.15 -15.18
C VAL A 79 18.21 -7.48 -14.08
N SER A 80 18.19 -6.14 -14.07
CA SER A 80 17.44 -5.39 -13.06
C SER A 80 15.93 -5.58 -13.21
N LEU A 81 15.43 -5.61 -14.45
CA LEU A 81 14.02 -5.87 -14.73
C LEU A 81 13.62 -7.27 -14.27
N ARG A 82 14.37 -8.29 -14.69
CA ARG A 82 14.12 -9.69 -14.32
C ARG A 82 14.16 -9.87 -12.80
N PHE A 83 15.19 -9.35 -12.14
CA PHE A 83 15.30 -9.37 -10.67
C PHE A 83 14.06 -8.76 -10.01
N ARG A 84 13.66 -7.55 -10.44
CA ARG A 84 12.48 -6.86 -9.89
C ARG A 84 11.20 -7.65 -10.11
N LEU A 85 10.96 -8.13 -11.34
CA LEU A 85 9.73 -8.84 -11.70
C LEU A 85 9.59 -10.20 -10.99
N LEU A 86 10.71 -10.89 -10.76
CA LEU A 86 10.76 -12.13 -10.01
C LEU A 86 10.51 -11.90 -8.51
N ARG A 87 11.27 -10.99 -7.89
CA ARG A 87 11.12 -10.71 -6.44
C ARG A 87 9.74 -10.16 -6.09
N GLN A 88 9.17 -9.23 -6.85
CA GLN A 88 7.81 -8.74 -6.59
C GLN A 88 6.73 -9.83 -6.71
N SER A 89 7.06 -10.95 -7.36
CA SER A 89 6.14 -12.07 -7.60
C SER A 89 6.35 -13.23 -6.64
N GLY A 90 7.29 -13.11 -5.68
CA GLY A 90 7.55 -14.15 -4.68
C GLY A 90 8.69 -15.10 -5.04
N TYR A 91 9.43 -14.86 -6.13
CA TYR A 91 10.58 -15.66 -6.50
C TYR A 91 11.85 -15.05 -5.90
N TYR A 92 12.52 -15.80 -5.02
CA TYR A 92 13.79 -15.36 -4.45
C TYR A 92 14.88 -15.36 -5.53
N VAL A 93 15.46 -14.20 -5.80
CA VAL A 93 16.64 -14.03 -6.66
C VAL A 93 17.74 -13.43 -5.82
N SER A 94 18.93 -14.02 -5.82
CA SER A 94 20.07 -13.50 -5.05
C SER A 94 20.47 -12.10 -5.56
N PRO A 95 20.77 -11.13 -4.68
CA PRO A 95 21.22 -9.81 -5.12
C PRO A 95 22.66 -9.84 -5.70
N ASP A 96 23.36 -10.97 -5.53
CA ASP A 96 24.69 -11.21 -6.09
C ASP A 96 24.74 -11.13 -7.61
N VAL A 97 23.59 -11.24 -8.28
CA VAL A 97 23.46 -11.04 -9.72
C VAL A 97 23.92 -9.65 -10.18
N PHE A 98 24.00 -8.69 -9.26
CA PHE A 98 24.53 -7.36 -9.52
C PHE A 98 26.04 -7.22 -9.31
N LYS A 99 26.73 -8.23 -8.76
CA LYS A 99 28.19 -8.19 -8.54
C LYS A 99 28.98 -8.00 -9.85
N LYS A 100 28.46 -8.51 -10.98
CA LYS A 100 29.05 -8.35 -12.30
C LYS A 100 29.08 -6.89 -12.80
N PHE A 101 28.31 -6.00 -12.19
CA PHE A 101 28.30 -4.56 -12.50
C PHE A 101 29.21 -3.75 -11.57
N LYS A 102 30.01 -4.43 -10.74
CA LYS A 102 30.93 -3.82 -9.79
C LYS A 102 32.38 -4.03 -10.21
N ASP A 103 33.20 -3.01 -9.96
CA ASP A 103 34.64 -3.05 -10.20
C ASP A 103 35.38 -3.87 -9.13
N LYS A 104 36.70 -4.02 -9.33
CA LYS A 104 37.60 -4.73 -8.40
C LYS A 104 37.67 -4.11 -7.00
N ASN A 105 37.26 -2.87 -6.82
CA ASN A 105 37.21 -2.18 -5.53
C ASN A 105 35.85 -2.37 -4.84
N GLY A 106 34.91 -3.05 -5.50
CA GLY A 106 33.56 -3.24 -4.99
C GLY A 106 32.64 -2.03 -5.19
N ALA A 107 32.91 -1.15 -6.15
CA ALA A 107 32.01 -0.05 -6.52
C ALA A 107 31.31 -0.32 -7.85
N PHE A 108 30.07 0.14 -8.03
CA PHE A 108 29.40 0.07 -9.34
C PHE A 108 30.19 0.80 -10.43
N HIS A 109 30.31 0.21 -11.62
CA HIS A 109 31.10 0.80 -12.69
C HIS A 109 30.57 2.19 -13.11
N ALA A 110 31.46 3.16 -13.22
CA ALA A 110 31.11 4.53 -13.59
C ALA A 110 30.55 4.64 -15.03
N ASN A 111 30.85 3.68 -15.90
CA ASN A 111 30.34 3.66 -17.27
C ASN A 111 28.84 3.31 -17.36
N LEU A 112 28.22 2.74 -16.31
CA LEU A 112 26.78 2.44 -16.27
C LEU A 112 25.93 3.71 -16.41
N VAL A 113 26.49 4.88 -16.08
CA VAL A 113 25.83 6.18 -16.14
C VAL A 113 25.40 6.56 -17.57
N SER A 114 26.00 5.99 -18.62
CA SER A 114 25.56 6.23 -20.01
C SER A 114 24.23 5.52 -20.33
N ASN A 115 23.85 4.49 -19.55
CA ASN A 115 22.61 3.76 -19.72
C ASN A 115 21.55 4.19 -18.70
N VAL A 116 20.87 5.28 -19.00
CA VAL A 116 19.84 5.85 -18.12
C VAL A 116 18.68 4.88 -17.88
N GLN A 117 18.27 4.11 -18.89
CA GLN A 117 17.20 3.13 -18.74
C GLN A 117 17.61 1.99 -17.80
N GLY A 118 18.83 1.47 -17.93
CA GLY A 118 19.35 0.46 -17.01
C GLY A 118 19.51 1.00 -15.58
N MET A 119 19.95 2.25 -15.43
CA MET A 119 20.03 2.93 -14.13
C MET A 119 18.67 3.07 -13.46
N LEU A 120 17.65 3.44 -14.22
CA LEU A 120 16.26 3.50 -13.73
C LEU A 120 15.75 2.10 -13.34
N SER A 121 16.01 1.07 -14.16
CA SER A 121 15.63 -0.30 -13.83
C SER A 121 16.33 -0.81 -12.57
N LEU A 122 17.61 -0.50 -12.37
CA LEU A 122 18.37 -0.87 -11.16
C LEU A 122 17.87 -0.11 -9.93
N TYR A 123 17.56 1.19 -10.07
CA TYR A 123 16.95 1.98 -9.02
C TYR A 123 15.64 1.34 -8.53
N GLU A 124 14.73 1.01 -9.45
CA GLU A 124 13.47 0.38 -9.11
C GLU A 124 13.64 -1.02 -8.49
N ALA A 125 14.63 -1.79 -8.95
CA ALA A 125 14.99 -3.08 -8.39
C ALA A 125 15.55 -2.97 -6.95
N SER A 126 16.28 -1.89 -6.65
CA SER A 126 16.91 -1.68 -5.33
C SER A 126 15.93 -1.57 -4.17
N HIS A 127 14.68 -1.17 -4.43
CA HIS A 127 13.62 -1.11 -3.44
C HIS A 127 13.05 -2.47 -3.02
N LEU A 128 13.52 -3.58 -3.62
CA LEU A 128 13.19 -4.96 -3.24
C LEU A 128 14.26 -5.65 -2.39
N GLY A 129 15.26 -4.89 -1.90
CA GLY A 129 16.30 -5.42 -1.01
C GLY A 129 15.77 -5.84 0.37
N PHE A 130 16.49 -6.76 1.00
CA PHE A 130 16.28 -7.22 2.37
C PHE A 130 17.31 -6.59 3.32
N ARG A 131 17.15 -6.81 4.64
CA ARG A 131 18.19 -6.40 5.59
C ARG A 131 19.44 -7.25 5.38
N GLY A 132 20.61 -6.60 5.37
CA GLY A 132 21.91 -7.26 5.15
C GLY A 132 22.28 -7.47 3.68
N GLU A 133 21.42 -7.08 2.72
CA GLU A 133 21.78 -7.07 1.30
C GLU A 133 22.42 -5.74 0.90
N ASP A 134 23.62 -5.47 1.42
CA ASP A 134 24.32 -4.18 1.27
C ASP A 134 24.46 -3.73 -0.20
N ILE A 135 24.62 -4.68 -1.12
CA ILE A 135 24.68 -4.39 -2.56
C ILE A 135 23.41 -3.69 -3.09
N MET A 136 22.25 -3.95 -2.50
CA MET A 136 20.99 -3.28 -2.88
C MET A 136 20.96 -1.84 -2.37
N ASP A 137 21.51 -1.59 -1.18
CA ASP A 137 21.65 -0.22 -0.64
C ASP A 137 22.66 0.61 -1.42
N GLU A 138 23.78 0.01 -1.78
CA GLU A 138 24.78 0.62 -2.65
C GLU A 138 24.20 0.92 -4.04
N ALA A 139 23.42 -0.01 -4.61
CA ALA A 139 22.73 0.19 -5.89
C ALA A 139 21.74 1.36 -5.82
N MET A 140 20.94 1.42 -4.75
CA MET A 140 20.00 2.53 -4.50
C MET A 140 20.75 3.87 -4.40
N ALA A 141 21.84 3.93 -3.62
CA ALA A 141 22.63 5.14 -3.44
C ALA A 141 23.31 5.60 -4.75
N PHE A 142 23.93 4.66 -5.47
CA PHE A 142 24.56 4.91 -6.77
C PHE A 142 23.56 5.46 -7.78
N THR A 143 22.44 4.74 -7.97
CA THR A 143 21.43 5.12 -8.95
C THR A 143 20.74 6.43 -8.60
N THR A 144 20.36 6.65 -7.34
CA THR A 144 19.76 7.91 -6.85
C THR A 144 20.65 9.11 -7.16
N LYS A 145 21.95 9.02 -6.83
CA LYS A 145 22.91 10.11 -7.09
C LYS A 145 22.98 10.47 -8.56
N HIS A 146 23.15 9.47 -9.42
CA HIS A 146 23.35 9.69 -10.84
C HIS A 146 22.07 10.11 -11.56
N LEU A 147 20.93 9.48 -11.26
CA LEU A 147 19.62 9.86 -11.81
C LEU A 147 19.26 11.31 -11.46
N ASN A 148 19.48 11.74 -10.21
CA ASN A 148 19.30 13.14 -9.82
C ASN A 148 20.17 14.09 -10.66
N SER A 149 21.45 13.75 -10.87
CA SER A 149 22.42 14.58 -11.62
C SER A 149 22.12 14.70 -13.13
N MET A 150 21.35 13.77 -13.70
CA MET A 150 21.00 13.78 -15.12
C MET A 150 19.56 14.20 -15.38
N SER A 151 18.69 14.22 -14.36
CA SER A 151 17.25 14.49 -14.47
C SER A 151 16.90 15.69 -15.36
N THR A 152 17.65 16.79 -15.26
CA THR A 152 17.43 18.04 -16.02
C THR A 152 17.90 17.99 -17.48
N ARG A 153 18.64 16.95 -17.87
CA ARG A 153 19.23 16.79 -19.21
C ARG A 153 18.53 15.73 -20.07
N LEU A 154 17.57 15.00 -19.49
CA LEU A 154 16.83 13.95 -20.17
C LEU A 154 15.67 14.52 -20.98
N SER A 155 15.32 13.86 -22.07
CA SER A 155 14.10 14.14 -22.84
C SER A 155 12.92 13.27 -22.38
N SER A 156 11.70 13.75 -22.60
CA SER A 156 10.48 12.93 -22.45
C SER A 156 10.51 11.75 -23.45
N PRO A 157 9.97 10.57 -23.11
CA PRO A 157 9.27 10.20 -21.86
C PRO A 157 10.19 9.83 -20.69
N LEU A 158 11.48 9.54 -20.94
CA LEU A 158 12.40 9.02 -19.94
C LEU A 158 12.63 10.00 -18.78
N ALA A 159 12.70 11.30 -19.06
CA ALA A 159 12.81 12.34 -18.04
C ALA A 159 11.66 12.27 -17.01
N LEU A 160 10.43 12.07 -17.48
CA LEU A 160 9.25 11.96 -16.63
C LEU A 160 9.30 10.68 -15.79
N GLN A 161 9.75 9.56 -16.37
CA GLN A 161 9.90 8.32 -15.61
C GLN A 161 10.93 8.45 -14.49
N VAL A 162 12.10 9.05 -14.78
CA VAL A 162 13.16 9.28 -13.79
C VAL A 162 12.69 10.24 -12.69
N GLN A 163 12.05 11.36 -13.06
CA GLN A 163 11.54 12.32 -12.09
C GLN A 163 10.52 11.70 -11.14
N HIS A 164 9.61 10.88 -11.68
CA HIS A 164 8.62 10.20 -10.85
C HIS A 164 9.26 9.15 -9.95
N ALA A 165 10.13 8.28 -10.49
CA ALA A 165 10.79 7.23 -9.72
C ALA A 165 11.56 7.80 -8.51
N LEU A 166 12.29 8.89 -8.71
CA LEU A 166 13.02 9.60 -7.65
C LEU A 166 12.10 10.23 -6.59
N LYS A 167 10.89 10.65 -6.99
CA LYS A 167 9.88 11.14 -6.06
C LYS A 167 9.21 9.98 -5.31
N MET A 168 8.85 8.92 -6.02
CA MET A 168 8.21 7.75 -5.48
C MET A 168 8.48 6.52 -6.38
N PRO A 169 9.26 5.55 -5.88
CA PRO A 169 9.58 4.34 -6.64
C PRO A 169 8.35 3.44 -6.80
N LEU A 170 8.38 2.55 -7.81
CA LEU A 170 7.30 1.61 -8.14
C LEU A 170 6.86 0.78 -6.93
N GLN A 171 7.81 0.33 -6.11
CA GLN A 171 7.50 -0.45 -4.91
C GLN A 171 6.79 0.33 -3.81
N ARG A 172 6.72 1.66 -3.90
CA ARG A 172 6.14 2.54 -2.87
C ARG A 172 4.90 3.30 -3.36
N ILE A 173 4.54 3.19 -4.63
CA ILE A 173 3.33 3.82 -5.18
C ILE A 173 2.20 2.82 -5.43
N PRO A 174 0.95 3.13 -5.07
CA PRO A 174 -0.18 2.29 -5.44
C PRO A 174 -0.33 2.10 -6.95
N GLU A 175 -0.59 0.87 -7.38
CA GLU A 175 -0.63 0.48 -8.81
C GLU A 175 -1.57 1.37 -9.62
N ARG A 176 -2.75 1.68 -9.06
CA ARG A 176 -3.76 2.46 -9.78
C ARG A 176 -3.36 3.92 -9.96
N VAL A 177 -2.71 4.50 -8.95
CA VAL A 177 -2.12 5.85 -9.01
C VAL A 177 -1.01 5.88 -10.05
N TYR A 178 -0.14 4.88 -10.03
CA TYR A 178 0.95 4.80 -11.00
C TYR A 178 0.44 4.63 -12.44
N ALA A 179 -0.58 3.80 -12.67
CA ALA A 179 -1.19 3.64 -13.97
C ALA A 179 -1.74 4.96 -14.52
N ARG A 180 -2.40 5.78 -13.67
CA ARG A 180 -2.88 7.11 -14.06
C ARG A 180 -1.77 8.02 -14.56
N TYR A 181 -0.61 7.95 -13.91
CA TYR A 181 0.59 8.70 -14.29
C TYR A 181 1.27 8.12 -15.54
N TYR A 182 1.35 6.80 -15.66
CA TYR A 182 2.14 6.12 -16.67
C TYR A 182 1.47 6.07 -18.05
N ILE A 183 0.13 6.00 -18.13
CA ILE A 183 -0.59 5.96 -19.41
C ILE A 183 -0.16 7.09 -20.39
N PRO A 184 -0.18 8.39 -20.02
CA PRO A 184 0.25 9.45 -20.94
C PRO A 184 1.75 9.45 -21.24
N ILE A 185 2.57 8.80 -20.41
CA ILE A 185 4.02 8.64 -20.65
C ILE A 185 4.26 7.53 -21.67
N TYR A 186 3.53 6.42 -21.54
CA TYR A 186 3.60 5.32 -22.49
C TYR A 186 3.13 5.74 -23.88
N GLU A 187 2.16 6.65 -23.98
CA GLU A 187 1.73 7.22 -25.27
C GLU A 187 2.83 8.04 -25.98
N GLN A 188 3.79 8.57 -25.23
CA GLN A 188 4.96 9.29 -25.75
C GLN A 188 6.16 8.39 -26.04
N ASP A 189 6.04 7.07 -25.84
CA ASP A 189 7.12 6.13 -26.11
C ASP A 189 7.49 6.13 -27.60
N ILE A 190 8.70 5.67 -27.94
CA ILE A 190 9.22 5.72 -29.33
C ILE A 190 8.36 4.85 -30.26
N SER A 191 7.84 3.73 -29.74
CA SER A 191 7.01 2.79 -30.49
C SER A 191 6.01 2.10 -29.56
N PRO A 192 4.96 2.80 -29.09
CA PRO A 192 3.98 2.23 -28.19
C PRO A 192 3.14 1.17 -28.91
N ASN A 193 2.89 0.05 -28.24
CA ASN A 193 1.91 -0.92 -28.72
C ASN A 193 0.51 -0.29 -28.63
N LYS A 194 -0.05 0.08 -29.79
CA LYS A 194 -1.33 0.79 -29.89
C LYS A 194 -2.51 0.00 -29.32
N THR A 195 -2.54 -1.32 -29.54
CA THR A 195 -3.56 -2.21 -28.98
C THR A 195 -3.52 -2.19 -27.45
N LEU A 196 -2.33 -2.35 -26.85
CA LEU A 196 -2.17 -2.30 -25.39
C LEU A 196 -2.52 -0.93 -24.82
N MET A 197 -2.15 0.15 -25.52
CA MET A 197 -2.48 1.52 -25.11
C MET A 197 -3.99 1.77 -25.10
N GLU A 198 -4.69 1.41 -26.19
CA GLU A 198 -6.15 1.54 -26.28
C GLU A 198 -6.84 0.71 -25.20
N PHE A 199 -6.37 -0.53 -24.99
CA PHE A 199 -6.88 -1.42 -23.95
C PHE A 199 -6.75 -0.79 -22.55
N ALA A 200 -5.58 -0.27 -22.23
CA ALA A 200 -5.31 0.37 -20.93
C ALA A 200 -6.19 1.60 -20.70
N LYS A 201 -6.39 2.46 -21.71
CA LYS A 201 -7.25 3.64 -21.58
C LYS A 201 -8.72 3.27 -21.35
N LEU A 202 -9.24 2.31 -22.12
CA LEU A 202 -10.62 1.84 -22.00
C LEU A 202 -10.87 1.11 -20.67
N ASP A 203 -9.96 0.21 -20.27
CA ASP A 203 -10.01 -0.48 -18.98
C ASP A 203 -9.93 0.52 -17.83
N TYR A 204 -9.00 1.49 -17.90
CA TYR A 204 -8.87 2.49 -16.85
C TYR A 204 -10.19 3.25 -16.67
N ASN A 205 -10.79 3.75 -17.75
CA ASN A 205 -12.06 4.48 -17.64
C ASN A 205 -13.20 3.59 -17.14
N SER A 206 -13.21 2.29 -17.48
CA SER A 206 -14.22 1.33 -17.02
C SER A 206 -14.18 1.13 -15.51
N ILE A 207 -12.98 0.84 -15.00
CA ILE A 207 -12.75 0.66 -13.57
C ILE A 207 -12.99 1.96 -12.79
N GLN A 208 -12.67 3.11 -13.38
CA GLN A 208 -12.98 4.40 -12.76
C GLN A 208 -14.50 4.61 -12.57
N LEU A 209 -15.34 4.20 -13.53
CA LEU A 209 -16.80 4.28 -13.36
C LEU A 209 -17.30 3.40 -12.23
N LEU A 210 -16.81 2.15 -12.15
CA LEU A 210 -17.12 1.25 -11.04
C LEU A 210 -16.74 1.87 -9.69
N HIS A 211 -15.54 2.46 -9.59
CA HIS A 211 -15.10 3.10 -8.34
C HIS A 211 -15.99 4.29 -7.95
N ARG A 212 -16.52 5.06 -8.91
CA ARG A 212 -17.49 6.13 -8.61
C ARG A 212 -18.81 5.59 -8.07
N GLU A 213 -19.29 4.48 -8.60
CA GLU A 213 -20.51 3.83 -8.12
C GLU A 213 -20.33 3.35 -6.68
N GLU A 214 -19.18 2.75 -6.37
CA GLU A 214 -18.82 2.32 -5.02
C GLU A 214 -18.70 3.51 -4.05
N ILE A 215 -18.05 4.61 -4.45
CA ILE A 215 -17.97 5.84 -3.64
C ILE A 215 -19.37 6.35 -3.32
N ASN A 216 -20.26 6.43 -4.32
CA ASN A 216 -21.64 6.86 -4.13
C ASN A 216 -22.41 5.93 -3.18
N GLU A 217 -22.14 4.62 -3.21
CA GLU A 217 -22.73 3.69 -2.26
C GLU A 217 -22.26 3.96 -0.82
N VAL A 218 -20.96 4.15 -0.60
CA VAL A 218 -20.41 4.45 0.73
C VAL A 218 -20.92 5.81 1.22
N GLN A 219 -21.00 6.81 0.35
CA GLN A 219 -21.59 8.12 0.69
C GLN A 219 -23.05 8.01 1.11
N LYS A 220 -23.88 7.31 0.33
CA LYS A 220 -25.29 7.07 0.71
C LYS A 220 -25.40 6.29 2.01
N TRP A 221 -24.53 5.32 2.26
CA TRP A 221 -24.47 4.62 3.53
C TRP A 221 -24.16 5.59 4.69
N TRP A 222 -23.17 6.46 4.53
CA TRP A 222 -22.82 7.47 5.53
C TRP A 222 -23.96 8.46 5.81
N GLU A 223 -24.66 8.90 4.76
CA GLU A 223 -25.83 9.77 4.89
C GLU A 223 -26.98 9.07 5.63
N ARG A 224 -27.23 7.78 5.36
CA ARG A 224 -28.28 6.99 6.03
C ARG A 224 -28.03 6.80 7.51
N ILE A 225 -26.77 6.60 7.93
CA ILE A 225 -26.47 6.48 9.36
C ILE A 225 -26.60 7.81 10.10
N ASP A 226 -26.59 8.94 9.38
CA ASP A 226 -26.90 10.28 9.89
C ASP A 226 -26.19 10.63 11.21
N ILE A 227 -24.87 10.43 11.24
CA ILE A 227 -24.04 10.79 12.41
C ILE A 227 -24.21 12.27 12.75
N LYS A 228 -24.41 13.12 11.74
CA LYS A 228 -24.52 14.57 11.89
C LYS A 228 -25.70 15.00 12.76
N SER A 229 -26.85 14.35 12.65
CA SER A 229 -27.98 14.66 13.52
C SER A 229 -27.83 14.07 14.92
N LYS A 230 -27.09 12.95 15.04
CA LYS A 230 -26.91 12.17 16.27
C LYS A 230 -25.78 12.69 17.17
N LEU A 231 -24.72 13.25 16.59
CA LEU A 231 -23.52 13.71 17.27
C LEU A 231 -23.29 15.20 17.03
N LYS A 232 -23.39 16.00 18.09
CA LYS A 232 -23.27 17.48 18.05
C LYS A 232 -21.88 17.97 18.47
N PHE A 233 -20.83 17.33 17.97
CA PHE A 233 -19.43 17.68 18.22
C PHE A 233 -18.67 17.77 16.90
N ASP A 234 -17.47 18.34 16.93
CA ASP A 234 -16.57 18.32 15.78
C ASP A 234 -15.98 16.92 15.62
N TYR A 235 -16.08 16.37 14.41
CA TYR A 235 -15.51 15.09 14.01
C TYR A 235 -15.19 15.13 12.52
N ARG A 236 -14.30 14.26 12.05
CA ARG A 236 -13.85 14.18 10.67
C ARG A 236 -14.90 13.49 9.80
N ILE A 237 -15.35 14.18 8.75
CA ILE A 237 -16.16 13.59 7.66
C ILE A 237 -15.25 13.41 6.44
N ARG A 238 -14.79 12.17 6.21
CA ARG A 238 -13.76 11.84 5.21
C ARG A 238 -14.04 10.56 4.44
N VAL A 239 -15.30 10.39 4.01
CA VAL A 239 -15.78 9.17 3.36
C VAL A 239 -15.08 8.90 2.02
N VAL A 240 -14.86 9.95 1.23
CA VAL A 240 -14.22 9.81 -0.09
C VAL A 240 -12.73 9.51 0.07
N GLU A 241 -12.07 10.15 1.03
CA GLU A 241 -10.67 9.89 1.38
C GLU A 241 -10.49 8.48 1.95
N ALA A 242 -11.39 8.05 2.84
CA ALA A 242 -11.43 6.68 3.36
C ALA A 242 -11.54 5.66 2.22
N TYR A 243 -12.43 5.89 1.24
CA TYR A 243 -12.50 5.06 0.06
C TYR A 243 -11.22 5.12 -0.78
N ALA A 244 -10.68 6.32 -1.03
CA ALA A 244 -9.49 6.52 -1.86
C ALA A 244 -8.24 5.82 -1.31
N ILE A 245 -8.04 5.87 0.01
CA ILE A 245 -6.97 5.15 0.72
C ILE A 245 -7.16 3.64 0.60
N ASN A 246 -8.38 3.13 0.74
CA ASN A 246 -8.64 1.68 0.73
C ASN A 246 -8.83 1.08 -0.67
N ASN A 247 -9.12 1.89 -1.69
CA ASN A 247 -9.30 1.45 -3.07
C ASN A 247 -8.07 0.68 -3.57
N ASN A 248 -6.90 1.15 -3.18
CA ASN A 248 -5.62 0.61 -3.62
C ASN A 248 -5.20 -0.68 -2.93
N THR A 249 -5.84 -1.06 -1.81
CA THR A 249 -5.63 -2.38 -1.19
C THR A 249 -5.86 -3.49 -2.22
N ASN A 250 -6.93 -3.35 -3.01
CA ASN A 250 -7.19 -4.14 -4.21
C ASN A 250 -8.20 -3.40 -5.11
N PHE A 251 -7.69 -2.77 -6.17
CA PHE A 251 -8.49 -1.93 -7.09
C PHE A 251 -9.31 -2.73 -8.11
N LYS A 252 -9.06 -4.05 -8.21
CA LYS A 252 -9.55 -4.90 -9.29
C LYS A 252 -11.08 -5.06 -9.21
N PRO A 253 -11.82 -5.08 -10.34
CA PRO A 253 -13.28 -5.06 -10.32
C PRO A 253 -13.92 -6.19 -9.48
N GLN A 254 -13.34 -7.39 -9.47
CA GLN A 254 -13.82 -8.53 -8.67
C GLN A 254 -13.84 -8.29 -7.15
N PHE A 255 -13.13 -7.27 -6.66
CA PHE A 255 -13.03 -6.94 -5.24
C PHE A 255 -13.91 -5.75 -4.82
N SER A 256 -14.96 -5.45 -5.60
CA SER A 256 -15.88 -4.32 -5.38
C SER A 256 -16.45 -4.25 -3.96
N GLN A 257 -17.11 -5.32 -3.51
CA GLN A 257 -17.69 -5.37 -2.16
C GLN A 257 -16.62 -5.19 -1.07
N GLY A 258 -15.43 -5.76 -1.28
CA GLY A 258 -14.30 -5.61 -0.36
C GLY A 258 -13.87 -4.16 -0.20
N ARG A 259 -13.80 -3.37 -1.28
CA ARG A 259 -13.50 -1.94 -1.20
C ARG A 259 -14.56 -1.15 -0.46
N ILE A 260 -15.84 -1.44 -0.69
CA ILE A 260 -16.96 -0.81 0.04
C ILE A 260 -16.83 -1.11 1.54
N HIS A 261 -16.60 -2.38 1.91
CA HIS A 261 -16.41 -2.78 3.30
C HIS A 261 -15.20 -2.12 3.96
N LEU A 262 -14.05 -2.07 3.29
CA LEU A 262 -12.84 -1.42 3.80
C LEU A 262 -13.05 0.10 3.98
N ALA A 263 -13.74 0.76 3.04
CA ALA A 263 -14.05 2.19 3.15
C ALA A 263 -15.01 2.50 4.30
N LYS A 264 -16.06 1.68 4.48
CA LYS A 264 -16.96 1.77 5.63
C LYS A 264 -16.21 1.54 6.94
N PHE A 265 -15.34 0.52 6.99
CA PHE A 265 -14.53 0.22 8.16
C PHE A 265 -13.63 1.39 8.55
N TRP A 266 -12.88 1.94 7.58
CA TRP A 266 -12.05 3.12 7.81
C TRP A 266 -12.87 4.30 8.32
N THR A 267 -14.06 4.54 7.75
CA THR A 267 -14.95 5.63 8.19
C THR A 267 -15.41 5.44 9.65
N ILE A 268 -15.76 4.21 10.05
CA ILE A 268 -16.11 3.89 11.44
C ILE A 268 -14.88 4.01 12.36
N LEU A 269 -13.70 3.60 11.90
CA LEU A 269 -12.46 3.78 12.66
C LEU A 269 -12.18 5.25 12.90
N THR A 270 -12.33 6.13 11.90
CA THR A 270 -12.17 7.58 12.09
C THR A 270 -13.13 8.13 13.16
N LEU A 271 -14.40 7.69 13.14
CA LEU A 271 -15.37 8.11 14.16
C LEU A 271 -14.99 7.60 15.56
N LEU A 272 -14.47 6.37 15.65
CA LEU A 272 -13.99 5.79 16.90
C LEU A 272 -12.74 6.54 17.40
N ASP A 273 -11.79 6.81 16.52
CA ASP A 273 -10.56 7.57 16.77
C ASP A 273 -10.86 8.97 17.30
N ASP A 274 -11.76 9.71 16.63
CA ASP A 274 -12.22 11.03 17.11
C ASP A 274 -12.89 10.97 18.49
N ALA A 275 -13.52 9.84 18.84
CA ALA A 275 -14.09 9.67 20.16
C ALA A 275 -13.02 9.63 21.25
N TYR A 276 -11.87 8.99 21.00
CA TYR A 276 -10.77 8.93 21.96
C TYR A 276 -9.91 10.20 21.96
N ASP A 277 -9.69 10.81 20.79
CA ASP A 277 -8.69 11.88 20.64
C ASP A 277 -9.25 13.30 20.65
N VAL A 278 -10.53 13.47 20.30
CA VAL A 278 -11.09 14.81 20.06
C VAL A 278 -12.14 15.17 21.11
N PHE A 279 -13.14 14.32 21.32
CA PHE A 279 -14.31 14.74 22.10
C PHE A 279 -14.58 13.93 23.36
N GLY A 280 -14.10 12.68 23.49
CA GLY A 280 -14.32 11.87 24.69
C GLY A 280 -13.47 12.30 25.88
N ASN A 281 -13.89 11.88 27.08
CA ASN A 281 -13.08 11.98 28.29
C ASN A 281 -12.97 10.62 28.97
N LEU A 282 -12.02 10.46 29.90
CA LEU A 282 -11.74 9.15 30.52
C LEU A 282 -12.96 8.52 31.22
N ASP A 283 -13.84 9.33 31.82
CA ASP A 283 -15.07 8.84 32.49
C ASP A 283 -16.06 8.24 31.48
N GLU A 284 -16.01 8.65 30.22
CA GLU A 284 -16.85 8.11 29.14
C GLU A 284 -16.16 6.98 28.35
N LEU A 285 -14.84 7.08 28.15
CA LEU A 285 -14.07 6.16 27.32
C LEU A 285 -13.89 4.79 27.99
N GLY A 286 -13.78 4.75 29.32
CA GLY A 286 -13.80 3.48 30.07
C GLY A 286 -15.09 2.68 29.80
N PRO A 287 -16.28 3.24 30.08
CA PRO A 287 -17.56 2.61 29.76
C PRO A 287 -17.72 2.25 28.28
N LEU A 288 -17.24 3.09 27.35
CA LEU A 288 -17.26 2.79 25.91
C LEU A 288 -16.43 1.55 25.58
N CYS A 289 -15.18 1.50 26.04
CA CYS A 289 -14.31 0.34 25.87
C CYS A 289 -14.96 -0.93 26.43
N ASP A 290 -15.53 -0.85 27.64
CA ASP A 290 -16.25 -1.96 28.28
C ASP A 290 -17.45 -2.44 27.46
N ALA A 291 -18.19 -1.54 26.82
CA ALA A 291 -19.29 -1.89 25.93
C ALA A 291 -18.80 -2.69 24.71
N PHE A 292 -17.69 -2.30 24.10
CA PHE A 292 -17.05 -3.04 23.01
C PHE A 292 -16.54 -4.43 23.44
N GLN A 293 -16.11 -4.59 24.69
CA GLN A 293 -15.73 -5.92 25.19
C GLN A 293 -16.92 -6.86 25.31
N ARG A 294 -18.12 -6.35 25.62
CA ARG A 294 -19.33 -7.16 25.80
C ARG A 294 -20.14 -7.36 24.53
N TRP A 295 -20.08 -6.42 23.58
CA TRP A 295 -20.95 -6.37 22.39
C TRP A 295 -22.47 -6.38 22.69
N ASP A 296 -22.88 -5.93 23.88
CA ASP A 296 -24.28 -5.95 24.31
C ASP A 296 -24.99 -4.63 23.98
N ALA A 297 -25.75 -4.62 22.89
CA ALA A 297 -26.55 -3.48 22.44
C ALA A 297 -27.65 -3.07 23.44
N ASN A 298 -28.11 -3.99 24.29
CA ASN A 298 -29.19 -3.74 25.25
C ASN A 298 -28.67 -3.11 26.56
N ASN A 299 -27.37 -3.16 26.80
CA ASN A 299 -26.74 -2.65 28.01
C ASN A 299 -25.85 -1.43 27.72
N THR A 300 -26.50 -0.35 27.31
CA THR A 300 -25.88 0.95 26.97
C THR A 300 -26.19 2.04 27.99
N SER A 301 -26.81 1.71 29.13
CA SER A 301 -27.23 2.67 30.15
C SER A 301 -26.07 3.46 30.77
N MET A 302 -24.87 2.85 30.83
CA MET A 302 -23.65 3.47 31.36
C MET A 302 -22.93 4.37 30.34
N LEU A 303 -23.35 4.37 29.08
CA LEU A 303 -22.75 5.21 28.04
C LEU A 303 -23.42 6.59 28.05
N SER A 304 -22.62 7.64 27.88
CA SER A 304 -23.17 8.95 27.52
C SER A 304 -23.82 8.88 26.13
N ASP A 305 -24.74 9.81 25.84
CA ASP A 305 -25.50 9.75 24.59
C ASP A 305 -24.60 9.79 23.34
N ARG A 306 -23.48 10.52 23.40
CA ARG A 306 -22.48 10.53 22.32
C ARG A 306 -21.74 9.19 22.17
N MET A 307 -21.36 8.54 23.27
CA MET A 307 -20.69 7.24 23.23
C MET A 307 -21.64 6.11 22.81
N LYS A 308 -22.94 6.23 23.14
CA LYS A 308 -23.98 5.35 22.58
C LYS A 308 -24.00 5.42 21.06
N VAL A 309 -23.90 6.62 20.48
CA VAL A 309 -23.87 6.77 19.01
C VAL A 309 -22.66 6.03 18.42
N VAL A 310 -21.45 6.26 18.92
CA VAL A 310 -20.23 5.59 18.42
C VAL A 310 -20.36 4.06 18.51
N PHE A 311 -20.78 3.55 19.66
CA PHE A 311 -20.94 2.11 19.89
C PHE A 311 -22.01 1.49 18.98
N LEU A 312 -23.22 2.06 18.95
CA LEU A 312 -24.34 1.51 18.18
C LEU A 312 -24.10 1.58 16.67
N GLN A 313 -23.44 2.62 16.16
CA GLN A 313 -23.13 2.69 14.74
C GLN A 313 -22.03 1.71 14.33
N THR A 314 -21.07 1.44 15.22
CA THR A 314 -20.08 0.37 15.01
C THR A 314 -20.76 -1.02 15.00
N LEU A 315 -21.71 -1.26 15.91
CA LEU A 315 -22.51 -2.50 15.93
C LEU A 315 -23.34 -2.68 14.66
N ASN A 316 -24.00 -1.62 14.18
CA ASN A 316 -24.77 -1.66 12.94
C ASN A 316 -23.87 -2.01 11.75
N PHE A 317 -22.71 -1.36 11.64
CA PHE A 317 -21.70 -1.68 10.63
C PHE A 317 -21.28 -3.16 10.69
N LEU A 318 -20.96 -3.68 11.88
CA LEU A 318 -20.58 -5.09 12.04
C LEU A 318 -21.71 -6.05 11.64
N SER A 319 -22.96 -5.68 11.95
CA SER A 319 -24.14 -6.47 11.58
C SER A 319 -24.37 -6.49 10.07
N GLU A 320 -24.13 -5.37 9.37
CA GLU A 320 -24.12 -5.30 7.91
C GLU A 320 -23.06 -6.24 7.32
N ILE A 321 -21.81 -6.13 7.80
CA ILE A 321 -20.72 -7.01 7.34
C ILE A 321 -21.06 -8.48 7.57
N GLU A 322 -21.54 -8.83 8.77
CA GLU A 322 -21.91 -10.21 9.11
C GLU A 322 -23.02 -10.72 8.18
N THR A 323 -24.03 -9.91 7.91
CA THR A 323 -25.10 -10.25 6.96
C THR A 323 -24.57 -10.53 5.56
N ASP A 324 -23.67 -9.68 5.06
CA ASP A 324 -23.11 -9.85 3.72
C ASP A 324 -22.14 -11.04 3.64
N MET A 325 -21.38 -11.31 4.71
CA MET A 325 -20.54 -12.50 4.79
C MET A 325 -21.34 -13.80 4.89
N ILE A 326 -22.49 -13.79 5.55
CA ILE A 326 -23.41 -14.94 5.58
C ILE A 326 -23.93 -15.23 4.17
N LYS A 327 -24.37 -14.20 3.42
CA LYS A 327 -24.83 -14.36 2.04
C LYS A 327 -23.73 -14.88 1.11
N GLY A 328 -22.48 -14.44 1.33
CA GLY A 328 -21.31 -14.85 0.57
C GLY A 328 -20.66 -16.16 1.01
N GLY A 329 -21.11 -16.78 2.10
CA GLY A 329 -20.55 -18.03 2.64
C GLY A 329 -19.23 -17.90 3.41
N ASN A 330 -18.79 -16.67 3.75
CA ASN A 330 -17.46 -16.39 4.32
C ASN A 330 -17.52 -15.85 5.77
N VAL A 331 -18.42 -16.40 6.59
CA VAL A 331 -18.71 -15.87 7.94
C VAL A 331 -17.59 -16.07 8.96
N ILE A 332 -16.65 -16.98 8.71
CA ILE A 332 -15.58 -17.38 9.66
C ILE A 332 -14.81 -16.15 10.19
N GLY A 333 -14.43 -15.24 9.28
CA GLY A 333 -13.63 -14.07 9.61
C GLY A 333 -14.34 -13.03 10.49
N VAL A 334 -15.67 -13.04 10.59
CA VAL A 334 -16.44 -12.06 11.39
C VAL A 334 -16.03 -12.11 12.86
N SER A 335 -15.80 -13.31 13.40
CA SER A 335 -15.37 -13.48 14.80
C SER A 335 -13.97 -12.88 15.06
N TYR A 336 -13.03 -13.10 14.15
CA TYR A 336 -11.69 -12.51 14.20
C TYR A 336 -11.75 -10.98 14.07
N PHE A 337 -12.58 -10.48 13.16
CA PHE A 337 -12.74 -9.05 12.97
C PHE A 337 -13.34 -8.35 14.21
N LYS A 338 -14.37 -8.94 14.84
CA LYS A 338 -14.88 -8.47 16.14
C LYS A 338 -13.78 -8.44 17.20
N LYS A 339 -12.90 -9.45 17.23
CA LYS A 339 -11.78 -9.48 18.18
C LYS A 339 -10.79 -8.34 17.95
N VAL A 340 -10.53 -7.95 16.70
CA VAL A 340 -9.68 -6.79 16.39
C VAL A 340 -10.26 -5.51 16.97
N ILE A 341 -11.55 -5.24 16.82
CA ILE A 341 -12.17 -4.03 17.38
C ILE A 341 -12.11 -4.01 18.91
N GLN A 342 -12.25 -5.17 19.57
CA GLN A 342 -12.08 -5.28 21.01
C GLN A 342 -10.65 -4.95 21.47
N VAL A 343 -9.65 -5.40 20.72
CA VAL A 343 -8.24 -5.09 21.01
C VAL A 343 -7.97 -3.61 20.73
N GLN A 344 -8.48 -3.08 19.63
CA GLN A 344 -8.32 -1.68 19.26
C GLN A 344 -8.83 -0.73 20.33
N THR A 345 -10.05 -0.96 20.82
CA THR A 345 -10.68 -0.09 21.83
C THR A 345 -9.96 -0.12 23.17
N LYS A 346 -9.33 -1.24 23.52
CA LYS A 346 -8.43 -1.32 24.68
C LYS A 346 -7.15 -0.51 24.46
N ASN A 347 -6.51 -0.68 23.30
CA ASN A 347 -5.26 0.01 23.01
C ASN A 347 -5.47 1.53 22.92
N LEU A 348 -6.55 1.99 22.27
CA LEU A 348 -6.92 3.42 22.26
C LEU A 348 -7.16 3.98 23.66
N LEU A 349 -7.77 3.20 24.56
CA LEU A 349 -7.97 3.61 25.95
C LEU A 349 -6.65 3.74 26.72
N GLU A 350 -5.70 2.83 26.49
CA GLU A 350 -4.38 2.92 27.13
C GLU A 350 -3.51 4.03 26.49
N GLU A 351 -3.62 4.24 25.19
CA GLU A 351 -2.95 5.32 24.46
C GLU A 351 -3.40 6.70 24.96
N ILE A 352 -4.70 6.94 25.07
CA ILE A 352 -5.20 8.22 25.59
C ILE A 352 -4.85 8.44 27.07
N LYS A 353 -4.78 7.38 27.88
CA LYS A 353 -4.29 7.48 29.27
C LYS A 353 -2.82 7.88 29.31
N ALA A 354 -1.99 7.32 28.44
CA ALA A 354 -0.58 7.68 28.33
C ALA A 354 -0.44 9.16 27.91
N ILE A 355 -1.17 9.60 26.89
CA ILE A 355 -1.19 11.00 26.44
C ILE A 355 -1.60 11.94 27.58
N LEU A 356 -2.69 11.63 28.29
CA LEU A 356 -3.22 12.47 29.36
C LEU A 356 -2.39 12.46 30.65
N SER A 357 -1.48 11.48 30.82
CA SER A 357 -0.54 11.48 31.94
C SER A 357 0.42 12.68 31.89
N GLY A 358 0.68 13.19 30.68
CA GLY A 358 1.62 14.28 30.42
C GLY A 358 3.09 13.86 30.37
N ASP A 359 3.41 12.64 30.79
CA ASP A 359 4.76 12.08 30.72
C ASP A 359 5.01 11.49 29.33
N LEU A 360 6.21 11.76 28.77
CA LEU A 360 6.64 11.11 27.54
C LEU A 360 7.23 9.73 27.86
N PRO A 361 6.67 8.64 27.30
CA PRO A 361 7.27 7.32 27.39
C PRO A 361 8.50 7.21 26.48
N THR A 362 9.34 6.20 26.69
CA THR A 362 10.39 5.86 25.71
C THR A 362 9.74 5.53 24.36
N LEU A 363 10.47 5.69 23.25
CA LEU A 363 9.96 5.33 21.93
C LEU A 363 9.60 3.84 21.85
N GLU A 364 10.36 2.97 22.52
CA GLU A 364 10.08 1.53 22.56
C GLU A 364 8.74 1.25 23.25
N ASP A 365 8.52 1.84 24.43
CA ASP A 365 7.26 1.70 25.17
C ASP A 365 6.08 2.32 24.41
N TRP A 366 6.30 3.49 23.78
CA TRP A 366 5.29 4.12 22.94
C TRP A 366 4.88 3.22 21.79
N LEU A 367 5.83 2.70 21.01
CA LEU A 367 5.55 1.85 19.85
C LEU A 367 4.89 0.52 20.25
N LEU A 368 5.24 -0.05 21.41
CA LEU A 368 4.57 -1.25 21.92
C LEU A 368 3.07 -1.01 22.17
N LEU A 369 2.72 0.20 22.62
CA LEU A 369 1.36 0.65 22.88
C LEU A 369 0.62 1.11 21.61
N SER A 370 1.23 2.00 20.82
CA SER A 370 0.58 2.76 19.74
C SER A 370 0.71 2.12 18.35
N ALA A 371 1.65 1.21 18.11
CA ALA A 371 1.71 0.54 16.80
C ALA A 371 0.46 -0.33 16.54
N PRO A 372 -0.04 -1.12 17.50
CA PRO A 372 -1.28 -1.87 17.32
C PRO A 372 -2.51 -1.01 16.98
N THR A 373 -2.52 0.29 17.33
CA THR A 373 -3.64 1.18 17.03
C THR A 373 -3.70 1.63 15.56
N ALA A 374 -2.69 1.29 14.75
CA ALA A 374 -2.73 1.41 13.28
C ALA A 374 -3.69 0.41 12.59
N VAL A 375 -4.07 -0.67 13.28
CA VAL A 375 -5.12 -1.62 12.87
C VAL A 375 -4.89 -2.32 11.51
N SER A 376 -3.64 -2.50 11.05
CA SER A 376 -3.39 -3.16 9.75
C SER A 376 -4.00 -4.56 9.69
N ILE A 377 -4.00 -5.28 10.82
CA ILE A 377 -4.65 -6.60 10.96
C ILE A 377 -6.15 -6.57 10.60
N GLY A 378 -6.87 -5.50 10.97
CA GLY A 378 -8.30 -5.36 10.68
C GLY A 378 -8.57 -5.26 9.18
N PHE A 379 -7.75 -4.50 8.47
CA PHE A 379 -7.83 -4.36 7.01
C PHE A 379 -7.49 -5.67 6.30
N VAL A 380 -6.50 -6.43 6.77
CA VAL A 380 -6.15 -7.74 6.19
C VAL A 380 -7.26 -8.75 6.42
N ILE A 381 -7.82 -8.86 7.64
CA ILE A 381 -8.94 -9.77 7.94
C ILE A 381 -10.13 -9.44 7.04
N LEU A 382 -10.54 -8.17 7.01
CA LEU A 382 -11.70 -7.75 6.23
C LEU A 382 -11.45 -7.94 4.73
N SER A 383 -10.22 -7.72 4.26
CA SER A 383 -9.86 -8.00 2.87
C SER A 383 -9.95 -9.49 2.53
N THR A 384 -9.42 -10.36 3.40
CA THR A 384 -9.50 -11.82 3.26
C THR A 384 -10.93 -12.33 3.29
N MET A 385 -11.79 -11.80 4.16
CA MET A 385 -13.23 -12.15 4.21
C MET A 385 -13.96 -11.88 2.89
N ASN A 386 -13.54 -10.84 2.17
CA ASN A 386 -14.09 -10.45 0.87
C ASN A 386 -13.40 -11.16 -0.31
N SER A 387 -12.64 -12.23 -0.04
CA SER A 387 -12.03 -13.08 -1.06
C SER A 387 -12.30 -14.54 -0.72
N SER A 388 -13.27 -15.14 -1.41
CA SER A 388 -13.70 -16.53 -1.15
C SER A 388 -12.57 -17.57 -1.26
N GLU A 389 -11.59 -17.33 -2.13
CA GLU A 389 -10.38 -18.16 -2.27
C GLU A 389 -9.50 -18.15 -1.00
N LEU A 390 -9.54 -17.07 -0.22
CA LEU A 390 -8.64 -16.85 0.93
C LEU A 390 -9.33 -17.06 2.28
N ALA A 391 -10.66 -17.02 2.34
CA ALA A 391 -11.47 -16.98 3.57
C ALA A 391 -11.55 -18.33 4.31
N THR A 392 -10.39 -18.95 4.59
CA THR A 392 -10.25 -20.21 5.33
C THR A 392 -9.87 -19.95 6.79
N LYS A 393 -10.16 -20.90 7.68
CA LYS A 393 -9.81 -20.78 9.10
C LYS A 393 -8.29 -20.69 9.29
N GLU A 394 -7.53 -21.47 8.53
CA GLU A 394 -6.07 -21.51 8.58
C GLU A 394 -5.45 -20.14 8.26
N VAL A 395 -6.00 -19.43 7.27
CA VAL A 395 -5.56 -18.08 6.93
C VAL A 395 -5.90 -17.09 8.05
N PHE A 396 -7.11 -17.16 8.62
CA PHE A 396 -7.48 -16.27 9.73
C PHE A 396 -6.69 -16.56 11.02
N ASP A 397 -6.42 -17.82 11.35
CA ASP A 397 -5.55 -18.21 12.46
C ASP A 397 -4.14 -17.64 12.27
N TRP A 398 -3.59 -17.75 11.06
CA TRP A 398 -2.29 -17.17 10.72
C TRP A 398 -2.30 -15.65 10.88
N ILE A 399 -3.30 -14.94 10.35
CA ILE A 399 -3.41 -13.48 10.51
C ILE A 399 -3.52 -13.11 12.00
N ALA A 400 -4.37 -13.80 12.75
CA ALA A 400 -4.61 -13.56 14.17
C ALA A 400 -3.40 -13.86 15.07
N SER A 401 -2.47 -14.70 14.60
CA SER A 401 -1.19 -14.94 15.29
C SER A 401 -0.26 -13.73 15.30
N MET A 402 -0.60 -12.66 14.57
CA MET A 402 0.22 -11.46 14.41
C MET A 402 1.64 -11.79 13.94
N PRO A 403 1.79 -12.39 12.75
CA PRO A 403 3.08 -12.72 12.17
C PRO A 403 3.91 -11.47 11.98
N LYS A 404 5.23 -11.65 11.86
CA LYS A 404 6.21 -10.57 11.80
C LYS A 404 5.83 -9.51 10.76
N ILE A 405 5.38 -9.89 9.57
CA ILE A 405 4.97 -8.91 8.55
C ILE A 405 3.83 -7.99 9.00
N ILE A 406 2.82 -8.49 9.73
CA ILE A 406 1.69 -7.66 10.19
C ILE A 406 2.13 -6.70 11.29
N LYS A 407 2.95 -7.18 12.25
CA LYS A 407 3.54 -6.34 13.29
C LYS A 407 4.38 -5.19 12.69
N TYR A 408 5.16 -5.49 11.65
CA TYR A 408 6.00 -4.51 10.98
C TYR A 408 5.19 -3.55 10.10
N ALA A 409 4.07 -4.00 9.53
CA ALA A 409 3.11 -3.14 8.84
C ALA A 409 2.48 -2.12 9.80
N ASP A 410 2.12 -2.54 11.01
CA ASP A 410 1.60 -1.65 12.07
C ASP A 410 2.65 -0.61 12.49
N LEU A 411 3.88 -1.03 12.78
CA LEU A 411 4.99 -0.12 13.09
C LEU A 411 5.24 0.89 11.96
N HIS A 412 5.24 0.41 10.71
CA HIS A 412 5.46 1.26 9.53
C HIS A 412 4.33 2.30 9.38
N THR A 413 3.09 1.87 9.55
CA THR A 413 1.90 2.74 9.44
C THR A 413 1.87 3.77 10.56
N ARG A 414 2.13 3.37 11.81
CA ARG A 414 2.22 4.26 12.98
C ARG A 414 3.29 5.33 12.80
N LEU A 415 4.52 4.94 12.43
CA LEU A 415 5.62 5.89 12.24
C LEU A 415 5.32 6.94 11.16
N ILE A 416 4.72 6.51 10.03
CA ILE A 416 4.33 7.44 8.97
C ILE A 416 3.19 8.37 9.44
N GLY A 417 2.19 7.81 10.14
CA GLY A 417 1.08 8.54 10.71
C GLY A 417 1.57 9.68 11.60
N ASP A 418 2.34 9.34 12.63
CA ASP A 418 2.85 10.30 13.63
C ASP A 418 3.72 11.39 13.01
N ILE A 419 4.54 11.07 11.99
CA ILE A 419 5.34 12.09 11.29
C ILE A 419 4.41 13.05 10.51
N ALA A 420 3.39 12.52 9.86
CA ALA A 420 2.48 13.27 8.99
C ALA A 420 1.46 14.11 9.78
N SER A 421 1.07 13.65 10.97
CA SER A 421 0.12 14.32 11.87
C SER A 421 0.79 15.19 12.94
N LEU A 422 2.12 15.16 13.06
CA LEU A 422 2.90 15.85 14.10
C LEU A 422 2.45 17.29 14.36
N LYS A 423 2.41 18.13 13.31
CA LYS A 423 2.07 19.55 13.44
C LYS A 423 0.61 19.74 13.88
N PRO A 424 -0.40 19.16 13.19
CA PRO A 424 -1.78 19.21 13.66
C PRO A 424 -2.00 18.70 15.09
N GLU A 425 -1.25 17.68 15.53
CA GLU A 425 -1.34 17.14 16.88
C GLU A 425 -0.77 18.11 17.93
N GLN A 426 0.42 18.66 17.66
CA GLN A 426 1.03 19.69 18.51
C GLN A 426 0.14 20.94 18.64
N GLU A 427 -0.52 21.36 17.55
CA GLU A 427 -1.47 22.48 17.55
C GLU A 427 -2.71 22.22 18.43
N ARG A 428 -3.09 20.95 18.61
CA ARG A 428 -4.16 20.53 19.53
C ARG A 428 -3.69 20.33 20.97
N GLY A 429 -2.38 20.43 21.22
CA GLY A 429 -1.76 20.21 22.52
C GLY A 429 -1.35 18.76 22.79
N THR A 430 -1.36 17.89 21.79
CA THR A 430 -0.87 16.51 21.90
C THR A 430 0.60 16.45 21.53
N ASN A 431 1.46 16.20 22.52
CA ASN A 431 2.91 16.10 22.34
C ASN A 431 3.46 14.67 22.48
N CYS A 432 2.61 13.67 22.71
CA CYS A 432 3.03 12.28 22.88
C CYS A 432 2.83 11.51 21.56
N SER A 433 3.90 11.40 20.78
CA SER A 433 3.96 10.63 19.53
C SER A 433 5.39 10.15 19.26
N CYS A 434 5.63 9.41 18.18
CA CYS A 434 6.94 8.85 17.86
C CYS A 434 8.06 9.91 17.78
N VAL A 435 7.79 11.10 17.23
CA VAL A 435 8.82 12.14 17.04
C VAL A 435 9.30 12.70 18.39
N PRO A 436 8.42 13.20 19.28
CA PRO A 436 8.82 13.64 20.62
C PRO A 436 9.46 12.54 21.47
N CYS A 437 8.95 11.29 21.41
CA CYS A 437 9.58 10.17 22.12
C CYS A 437 11.01 9.92 21.63
N TYR A 438 11.26 9.95 20.32
CA TYR A 438 12.60 9.82 19.75
C TYR A 438 13.53 10.98 20.17
N MET A 439 13.02 12.22 20.14
CA MET A 439 13.77 13.40 20.58
C MET A 439 14.19 13.27 22.04
N MET A 440 13.30 12.77 22.90
CA MET A 440 13.58 12.53 24.31
C MET A 440 14.64 11.44 24.51
N ASP A 441 14.49 10.28 23.87
CA ASP A 441 15.40 9.15 24.03
C ASP A 441 16.84 9.46 23.58
N HIS A 442 16.99 10.30 22.56
CA HIS A 442 18.28 10.54 21.90
C HIS A 442 18.83 11.97 22.08
N GLY A 443 18.07 12.90 22.62
CA GLY A 443 18.50 14.29 22.83
C GLY A 443 18.76 15.05 21.52
N VAL A 444 17.99 14.77 20.47
CA VAL A 444 18.16 15.32 19.11
C VAL A 444 17.06 16.32 18.74
N SER A 445 17.28 17.11 17.69
CA SER A 445 16.26 18.00 17.14
C SER A 445 15.10 17.24 16.47
N GLU A 446 13.96 17.91 16.27
CA GLU A 446 12.80 17.36 15.55
C GLU A 446 13.18 16.89 14.15
N SER A 447 13.98 17.66 13.41
CA SER A 447 14.43 17.29 12.07
C SER A 447 15.32 16.04 12.06
N GLU A 448 16.23 15.90 13.03
CA GLU A 448 17.10 14.73 13.15
C GLU A 448 16.30 13.49 13.58
N ALA A 449 15.30 13.67 14.44
CA ALA A 449 14.37 12.62 14.82
C ALA A 449 13.56 12.12 13.61
N ILE A 450 12.97 13.03 12.82
CA ILE A 450 12.23 12.68 11.59
C ILE A 450 13.13 11.92 10.61
N GLU A 451 14.34 12.40 10.35
CA GLU A 451 15.29 11.72 9.46
C GLU A 451 15.61 10.29 9.95
N SER A 452 15.79 10.13 11.26
CA SER A 452 16.09 8.84 11.87
C SER A 452 14.91 7.87 11.81
N LEU A 453 13.69 8.35 12.08
CA LEU A 453 12.46 7.56 11.95
C LEU A 453 12.20 7.17 10.48
N GLN A 454 12.50 8.03 9.51
CA GLN A 454 12.42 7.70 8.07
C GLN A 454 13.39 6.56 7.67
N LYS A 455 14.58 6.49 8.28
CA LYS A 455 15.50 5.35 8.10
C LYS A 455 14.91 4.07 8.69
N ILE A 456 14.24 4.15 9.85
CA ILE A 456 13.52 3.01 10.44
C ILE A 456 12.39 2.55 9.52
N ILE A 457 11.55 3.45 9.00
CA ILE A 457 10.48 3.15 8.02
C ILE A 457 11.04 2.43 6.79
N THR A 458 12.16 2.91 6.25
CA THR A 458 12.84 2.27 5.12
C THR A 458 13.29 0.85 5.46
N SER A 459 13.86 0.66 6.66
CA SER A 459 14.30 -0.63 7.17
C SER A 459 13.15 -1.62 7.44
N LEU A 460 12.00 -1.14 7.93
CA LEU A 460 10.81 -1.96 8.16
C LEU A 460 10.26 -2.52 6.84
N TRP A 461 10.30 -1.73 5.76
CA TRP A 461 9.88 -2.21 4.44
C TRP A 461 10.74 -3.34 3.89
N LYS A 462 12.07 -3.27 4.10
CA LYS A 462 12.97 -4.37 3.73
C LYS A 462 12.62 -5.67 4.44
N VAL A 463 12.22 -5.58 5.72
CA VAL A 463 11.74 -6.74 6.46
C VAL A 463 10.43 -7.26 5.86
N MET A 464 9.48 -6.39 5.51
CA MET A 464 8.24 -6.85 4.87
C MET A 464 8.49 -7.48 3.49
N ASN A 465 9.45 -6.97 2.71
CA ASN A 465 9.89 -7.58 1.46
C ASN A 465 10.44 -9.00 1.70
N GLU A 466 11.32 -9.16 2.69
CA GLU A 466 11.92 -10.44 3.07
C GLU A 466 10.86 -11.45 3.53
N GLU A 467 9.93 -11.03 4.38
CA GLU A 467 8.83 -11.87 4.84
C GLU A 467 7.99 -12.41 3.68
N CYS A 468 7.84 -11.66 2.59
CA CYS A 468 7.12 -12.15 1.41
C CYS A 468 7.87 -13.25 0.65
N MET A 469 9.17 -13.46 0.89
CA MET A 469 9.95 -14.52 0.23
C MET A 469 9.99 -15.82 1.03
N HIS A 470 9.59 -15.81 2.30
CA HIS A 470 9.57 -17.03 3.11
C HIS A 470 8.43 -17.97 2.69
N MET A 471 8.63 -19.28 2.90
CA MET A 471 7.55 -20.25 2.75
C MET A 471 6.54 -20.08 3.89
N HIS A 472 5.31 -19.71 3.54
CA HIS A 472 4.21 -19.56 4.48
C HIS A 472 3.09 -20.57 4.18
N SER A 473 2.29 -20.86 5.19
CA SER A 473 1.09 -21.69 5.05
C SER A 473 -0.10 -20.96 4.39
N VAL A 474 0.07 -19.68 4.02
CA VAL A 474 -1.00 -18.84 3.46
C VAL A 474 -0.64 -18.30 2.08
N PRO A 475 -1.61 -18.05 1.19
CA PRO A 475 -1.35 -17.58 -0.17
C PRO A 475 -0.72 -16.18 -0.22
N MET A 476 0.17 -15.95 -1.20
CA MET A 476 0.82 -14.66 -1.47
C MET A 476 -0.17 -13.49 -1.63
N LYS A 477 -1.41 -13.76 -2.05
CA LYS A 477 -2.46 -12.75 -2.18
C LYS A 477 -2.77 -12.04 -0.85
N VAL A 478 -2.64 -12.73 0.30
CA VAL A 478 -2.82 -12.13 1.64
C VAL A 478 -1.74 -11.07 1.90
N PHE A 479 -0.48 -11.40 1.62
CA PHE A 479 0.66 -10.49 1.74
C PHE A 479 0.53 -9.29 0.80
N LYS A 480 0.12 -9.52 -0.45
CA LYS A 480 -0.09 -8.46 -1.44
C LYS A 480 -1.15 -7.46 -0.98
N ASN A 481 -2.26 -7.91 -0.41
CA ASN A 481 -3.29 -7.00 0.10
C ASN A 481 -2.76 -6.16 1.28
N LEU A 482 -2.00 -6.76 2.20
CA LEU A 482 -1.33 -6.03 3.30
C LEU A 482 -0.34 -4.99 2.76
N LEU A 483 0.58 -5.39 1.88
CA LEU A 483 1.58 -4.48 1.31
C LEU A 483 0.93 -3.34 0.52
N ASN A 484 -0.13 -3.64 -0.23
CA ASN A 484 -0.90 -2.64 -0.97
C ASN A 484 -1.57 -1.63 -0.03
N TYR A 485 -2.14 -2.10 1.07
CA TYR A 485 -2.69 -1.23 2.12
C TYR A 485 -1.61 -0.31 2.70
N VAL A 486 -0.49 -0.86 3.16
CA VAL A 486 0.62 -0.08 3.75
C VAL A 486 1.19 0.92 2.74
N ARG A 487 1.30 0.52 1.47
CA ARG A 487 1.73 1.39 0.37
C ARG A 487 0.76 2.55 0.14
N SER A 488 -0.54 2.25 0.16
CA SER A 488 -1.58 3.28 0.01
C SER A 488 -1.58 4.25 1.19
N PHE A 489 -1.49 3.74 2.42
CA PHE A 489 -1.33 4.56 3.61
C PHE A 489 -0.13 5.50 3.47
N ALA A 490 1.06 4.95 3.20
CA ALA A 490 2.28 5.73 3.02
C ALA A 490 2.14 6.80 1.93
N PHE A 491 1.47 6.49 0.82
CA PHE A 491 1.25 7.44 -0.26
C PHE A 491 0.38 8.63 0.15
N TYR A 492 -0.74 8.39 0.83
CA TYR A 492 -1.63 9.48 1.27
C TYR A 492 -1.08 10.26 2.47
N TYR A 493 -0.17 9.66 3.26
CA TYR A 493 0.47 10.29 4.41
C TYR A 493 1.87 10.86 4.11
N ASP A 494 2.31 10.84 2.84
CA ASP A 494 3.60 11.37 2.42
C ASP A 494 3.67 12.90 2.59
N GLY A 495 4.36 13.31 3.67
CA GLY A 495 4.60 14.71 4.04
C GLY A 495 3.39 15.46 4.61
N ILE A 496 2.22 14.82 4.66
CA ILE A 496 0.97 15.42 5.16
C ILE A 496 -0.04 14.33 5.51
N ASP A 497 -0.82 14.48 6.59
CA ASP A 497 -2.00 13.64 6.82
C ASP A 497 -3.07 13.93 5.76
N GLY A 498 -3.04 13.16 4.67
CA GLY A 498 -3.99 13.31 3.57
C GLY A 498 -5.41 12.87 3.90
N HIS A 499 -5.65 12.15 5.02
CA HIS A 499 -7.00 11.84 5.47
C HIS A 499 -7.64 13.06 6.12
N THR A 500 -6.96 13.68 7.08
CA THR A 500 -7.47 14.87 7.76
C THR A 500 -7.42 16.10 6.84
N ILE A 501 -6.28 16.33 6.18
CA ILE A 501 -6.03 17.46 5.28
C ILE A 501 -6.37 17.05 3.84
N SER A 502 -7.64 17.18 3.51
CA SER A 502 -8.22 16.74 2.23
C SER A 502 -8.01 17.74 1.07
N ASN A 503 -7.54 18.96 1.33
CA ASN A 503 -7.28 19.95 0.28
C ASN A 503 -5.93 19.72 -0.44
N GLY A 504 -5.65 20.52 -1.47
CA GLY A 504 -4.40 20.45 -2.23
C GLY A 504 -4.15 19.07 -2.85
N ARG A 505 -3.02 18.45 -2.48
CA ARG A 505 -2.53 17.18 -3.04
C ARG A 505 -3.56 16.05 -2.98
N THR A 506 -4.22 15.85 -1.84
CA THR A 506 -5.20 14.76 -1.67
C THR A 506 -6.38 14.94 -2.63
N LYS A 507 -6.91 16.16 -2.72
CA LYS A 507 -8.02 16.48 -3.63
C LYS A 507 -7.63 16.23 -5.09
N GLU A 508 -6.44 16.66 -5.51
CA GLU A 508 -5.94 16.47 -6.87
C GLU A 508 -5.82 14.98 -7.23
N ILE A 509 -5.30 14.16 -6.31
CA ILE A 509 -5.21 12.71 -6.48
C ILE A 509 -6.62 12.12 -6.63
N ILE A 510 -7.54 12.43 -5.72
CA ILE A 510 -8.91 11.89 -5.73
C ILE A 510 -9.63 12.28 -7.02
N SER A 511 -9.51 13.54 -7.46
CA SER A 511 -10.07 14.00 -8.73
C SER A 511 -9.49 13.23 -9.92
N ALA A 512 -8.17 13.08 -10.00
CA ALA A 512 -7.52 12.36 -11.09
C ALA A 512 -7.89 10.86 -11.14
N LEU A 513 -8.08 10.24 -9.97
CA LEU A 513 -8.41 8.82 -9.86
C LEU A 513 -9.88 8.55 -10.16
N PHE A 514 -10.80 9.37 -9.65
CA PHE A 514 -12.22 9.04 -9.58
C PHE A 514 -13.14 10.00 -10.34
N ILE A 515 -12.66 11.13 -10.85
CA ILE A 515 -13.50 12.15 -11.51
C ILE A 515 -13.04 12.41 -12.94
N ASP A 516 -11.74 12.51 -13.17
CA ASP A 516 -11.19 12.89 -14.47
C ASP A 516 -10.84 11.65 -15.29
N PRO A 517 -11.57 11.33 -16.39
CA PRO A 517 -11.26 10.18 -17.21
C PRO A 517 -9.96 10.37 -17.99
N ILE A 518 -9.37 9.26 -18.42
CA ILE A 518 -8.30 9.27 -19.41
C ILE A 518 -8.90 9.65 -20.78
N PRO A 519 -8.31 10.61 -21.52
CA PRO A 519 -8.70 10.87 -22.90
C PRO A 519 -8.50 9.64 -23.79
N LEU A 520 -9.54 9.24 -24.51
CA LEU A 520 -9.53 8.11 -25.45
C LEU A 520 -8.89 8.49 -26.79
#